data_AF-A0A2D5I3A4-F1
#
_entry.id   AF-A0A2D5I3A4-F1
#
_cell.length_a   1.000
_cell.length_b   1.000
_cell.length_c   1.000
_cell.angle_alpha   90.00
_cell.angle_beta   90.00
_cell.angle_gamma   90.00
#
_symmetry.space_group_name_H-M   'P 1'
#
loop_
_entity.id
_entity.type
_entity.pdbx_description
1 polymer ?
#
loop_
_entity_poly.entity_id
_entity_poly.type
_entity_poly.pdbx_seq_one_letter_code
_entity_poly.pdbx_strand_id
1 'polypeptide(L)'
;MKAEASIILQLKKKPRDAQWRYLNALLKAEKGIKFNSETLINDAISLFELLTEEFPELPEPHNNLGVLYNRLNQNLRSIKSFKMAVVNNPNYTLAHENLADLYLFLAIGAYKEGVKRSSNERLRAKSRYLENVPFFSLRNLDLRILTKKQEE
;
A
#
# COMPACT_ATOMS: atom_id res chain seq x y z
N MET A 1 -1.69 13.94 17.66
CA MET A 1 -2.84 14.52 18.39
C MET A 1 -3.43 15.75 17.68
N LYS A 2 -2.66 16.81 17.35
CA LYS A 2 -3.20 18.01 16.65
C LYS A 2 -3.80 17.72 15.25
N ALA A 3 -3.12 16.91 14.43
CA ALA A 3 -3.58 16.57 13.07
C ALA A 3 -4.91 15.77 13.08
N GLU A 4 -5.02 14.79 13.99
CA GLU A 4 -6.21 13.95 14.15
C GLU A 4 -7.45 14.77 14.56
N ALA A 5 -7.32 15.63 15.57
CA ALA A 5 -8.41 16.49 16.00
C ALA A 5 -8.88 17.41 14.86
N SER A 6 -7.94 17.91 14.05
CA SER A 6 -8.24 18.75 12.88
C SER A 6 -9.00 17.98 11.80
N ILE A 7 -8.57 16.75 11.48
CA ILE A 7 -9.24 15.88 10.51
C ILE A 7 -10.69 15.59 10.97
N ILE A 8 -10.87 15.21 12.23
CA ILE A 8 -12.21 14.91 12.79
C ILE A 8 -13.13 16.13 12.72
N LEU A 9 -12.62 17.30 13.14
CA LEU A 9 -13.39 18.55 13.11
C LEU A 9 -13.85 18.90 11.68
N GLN A 10 -12.98 18.70 10.70
CA GLN A 10 -13.27 19.05 9.32
C GLN A 10 -14.22 18.04 8.67
N LEU A 11 -14.09 16.74 8.96
CA LEU A 11 -15.06 15.73 8.53
C LEU A 11 -16.45 15.97 9.14
N LYS A 12 -16.54 16.48 10.37
CA LYS A 12 -17.84 16.88 10.95
C LYS A 12 -18.51 18.01 10.16
N LYS A 13 -17.72 18.96 9.63
CA LYS A 13 -18.23 20.08 8.82
C LYS A 13 -18.50 19.69 7.36
N LYS A 14 -17.64 18.83 6.79
CA LYS A 14 -17.64 18.42 5.39
C LYS A 14 -17.42 16.90 5.27
N PRO A 15 -18.44 16.08 5.58
CA PRO A 15 -18.27 14.63 5.67
C PRO A 15 -17.93 13.96 4.34
N ARG A 16 -18.30 14.59 3.21
CA ARG A 16 -18.03 14.11 1.85
C ARG A 16 -16.81 14.77 1.21
N ASP A 17 -15.99 15.50 1.96
CA ASP A 17 -14.78 16.08 1.41
C ASP A 17 -13.74 14.97 1.17
N ALA A 18 -13.35 14.77 -0.10
CA ALA A 18 -12.44 13.69 -0.49
C ALA A 18 -11.06 13.84 0.16
N GLN A 19 -10.56 15.06 0.31
CA GLN A 19 -9.25 15.33 0.90
C GLN A 19 -9.24 14.94 2.38
N TRP A 20 -10.26 15.32 3.14
CA TRP A 20 -10.34 14.97 4.56
C TRP A 20 -10.56 13.47 4.78
N ARG A 21 -11.33 12.81 3.91
CA ARG A 21 -11.51 11.35 3.95
C ARG A 21 -10.21 10.62 3.64
N TYR A 22 -9.44 11.08 2.65
CA TYR A 22 -8.12 10.54 2.33
C TYR A 22 -7.14 10.70 3.50
N LEU A 23 -7.09 11.88 4.12
CA LEU A 23 -6.25 12.14 5.29
C LEU A 23 -6.63 11.27 6.49
N ASN A 24 -7.93 11.02 6.71
CA ASN A 24 -8.40 10.10 7.74
C ASN A 24 -7.99 8.65 7.45
N ALA A 25 -8.09 8.22 6.19
CA ALA A 25 -7.64 6.89 5.76
C ALA A 25 -6.12 6.72 5.98
N LEU A 26 -5.31 7.72 5.59
CA LEU A 26 -3.87 7.73 5.87
C LEU A 26 -3.55 7.66 7.36
N LEU A 27 -4.20 8.48 8.19
CA LEU A 27 -3.97 8.47 9.63
C LEU A 27 -4.26 7.09 10.24
N LYS A 28 -5.37 6.46 9.82
CA LYS A 28 -5.73 5.11 10.26
C LYS A 28 -4.74 4.08 9.76
N ALA A 29 -4.29 4.17 8.51
CA ALA A 29 -3.27 3.32 7.92
C ALA A 29 -1.94 3.42 8.70
N GLU A 30 -1.44 4.63 8.93
CA GLU A 30 -0.20 4.87 9.68
C GLU A 30 -0.29 4.32 11.11
N LYS A 31 -1.38 4.61 11.83
CA LYS A 31 -1.59 4.07 13.17
C LYS A 31 -1.72 2.55 13.16
N GLY A 32 -2.46 2.00 12.22
CA GLY A 32 -2.63 0.56 12.04
C GLY A 32 -1.30 -0.14 11.81
N ILE A 33 -0.43 0.44 10.97
CA ILE A 33 0.92 -0.07 10.73
C ILE A 33 1.80 0.08 11.99
N LYS A 34 1.82 1.28 12.58
CA LYS A 34 2.68 1.59 13.73
C LYS A 34 2.36 0.74 14.97
N PHE A 35 1.07 0.49 15.21
CA PHE A 35 0.59 -0.26 16.37
C PHE A 35 0.16 -1.70 16.04
N ASN A 36 0.44 -2.17 14.81
CA ASN A 36 0.05 -3.49 14.32
C ASN A 36 -1.43 -3.84 14.58
N SER A 37 -2.32 -2.88 14.33
CA SER A 37 -3.76 -3.02 14.55
C SER A 37 -4.48 -3.34 13.25
N GLU A 38 -4.92 -4.59 13.10
CA GLU A 38 -5.72 -5.03 11.95
C GLU A 38 -7.03 -4.26 11.84
N THR A 39 -7.68 -3.91 12.95
CA THR A 39 -8.91 -3.10 12.94
C THR A 39 -8.67 -1.75 12.27
N LEU A 40 -7.60 -1.04 12.64
CA LEU A 40 -7.27 0.26 12.04
C LEU A 40 -6.86 0.13 10.57
N ILE A 41 -6.17 -0.95 10.20
CA ILE A 41 -5.84 -1.26 8.81
C ILE A 41 -7.11 -1.49 7.99
N ASN A 42 -8.06 -2.29 8.49
CA ASN A 42 -9.32 -2.56 7.83
C ASN A 42 -10.18 -1.29 7.71
N ASP A 43 -10.22 -0.44 8.74
CA ASP A 43 -10.90 0.87 8.64
C ASP A 43 -10.30 1.75 7.53
N ALA A 44 -8.97 1.75 7.40
CA ALA A 44 -8.27 2.50 6.35
C ALA A 44 -8.57 1.93 4.96
N ILE A 45 -8.61 0.60 4.82
CA ILE A 45 -9.01 -0.09 3.59
C ILE A 45 -10.41 0.35 3.17
N SER A 46 -11.40 0.25 4.06
CA SER A 46 -12.78 0.65 3.75
C SER A 46 -12.89 2.10 3.27
N LEU A 47 -12.13 3.01 3.89
CA LEU A 47 -12.11 4.42 3.46
C LEU A 47 -11.47 4.61 2.09
N PHE A 48 -10.37 3.90 1.80
CA PHE A 48 -9.75 3.97 0.49
C PHE A 48 -10.58 3.28 -0.60
N GLU A 49 -11.26 2.18 -0.30
CA GLU A 49 -12.19 1.52 -1.23
C GLU A 49 -13.28 2.50 -1.67
N LEU A 50 -13.93 3.18 -0.73
CA LEU A 50 -14.92 4.23 -1.03
C LEU A 50 -14.32 5.36 -1.88
N LEU A 51 -13.10 5.80 -1.59
CA LEU A 51 -12.42 6.82 -2.40
C LEU A 51 -12.14 6.33 -3.83
N THR A 52 -11.80 5.05 -4.03
CA THR A 52 -11.60 4.49 -5.37
C THR A 52 -12.90 4.26 -6.14
N GLU A 53 -14.03 4.11 -5.43
CA GLU A 53 -15.35 4.04 -6.06
C GLU A 53 -15.81 5.43 -6.53
N GLU A 54 -15.58 6.46 -5.72
CA GLU A 54 -15.98 7.84 -6.03
C GLU A 54 -15.02 8.54 -7.00
N PHE A 55 -13.73 8.23 -6.92
CA PHE A 55 -12.66 8.87 -7.69
C PHE A 55 -11.72 7.80 -8.30
N PRO A 56 -12.23 6.97 -9.22
CA PRO A 56 -11.49 5.83 -9.79
C PRO A 56 -10.26 6.23 -10.60
N GLU A 57 -10.13 7.50 -10.99
CA GLU A 57 -8.99 8.07 -11.72
C GLU A 57 -7.81 8.43 -10.81
N LEU A 58 -8.01 8.52 -9.50
CA LEU A 58 -6.94 8.91 -8.58
C LEU A 58 -5.99 7.73 -8.33
N PRO A 59 -4.69 7.85 -8.61
CA PRO A 59 -3.76 6.75 -8.42
C PRO A 59 -3.39 6.51 -6.95
N GLU A 60 -3.40 7.54 -6.10
CA GLU A 60 -2.91 7.47 -4.72
C GLU A 60 -3.74 6.54 -3.81
N PRO A 61 -5.09 6.58 -3.81
CA PRO A 61 -5.90 5.63 -3.04
C PRO A 61 -5.64 4.18 -3.43
N HIS A 62 -5.49 3.91 -4.73
CA HIS A 62 -5.15 2.59 -5.25
C HIS A 62 -3.75 2.12 -4.79
N ASN A 63 -2.74 3.00 -4.79
CA ASN A 63 -1.43 2.65 -4.25
C ASN A 63 -1.49 2.31 -2.76
N ASN A 64 -2.21 3.11 -1.96
CA ASN A 64 -2.35 2.86 -0.52
C ASN A 64 -3.12 1.57 -0.22
N LEU A 65 -4.19 1.26 -0.97
CA LEU A 65 -4.85 -0.04 -0.88
C LEU A 65 -3.88 -1.19 -1.16
N GLY A 66 -3.02 -1.03 -2.18
CA GLY A 66 -1.98 -2.00 -2.49
C GLY A 66 -1.09 -2.31 -1.28
N VAL A 67 -0.61 -1.26 -0.60
CA VAL A 67 0.22 -1.38 0.61
C VAL A 67 -0.53 -2.10 1.73
N LEU A 68 -1.78 -1.70 2.00
CA LEU A 68 -2.58 -2.24 3.11
C LEU A 68 -2.99 -3.69 2.88
N TYR A 69 -3.46 -4.04 1.67
CA TYR A 69 -3.77 -5.43 1.34
C TYR A 69 -2.55 -6.33 1.44
N ASN A 70 -1.37 -5.85 1.02
CA ASN A 70 -0.18 -6.67 1.19
C ASN A 70 0.17 -6.90 2.67
N ARG A 71 0.01 -5.90 3.54
CA ARG A 71 0.23 -6.09 4.99
C ARG A 71 -0.67 -7.17 5.59
N LEU A 72 -1.88 -7.32 5.06
CA LEU A 72 -2.81 -8.39 5.44
C LEU A 72 -2.58 -9.70 4.66
N ASN A 73 -1.46 -9.85 3.95
CA ASN A 73 -1.13 -10.99 3.08
C ASN A 73 -2.13 -11.24 1.94
N GLN A 74 -2.96 -10.25 1.60
CA GLN A 74 -3.94 -10.31 0.50
C GLN A 74 -3.28 -9.94 -0.84
N ASN A 75 -2.29 -10.74 -1.25
CA ASN A 75 -1.39 -10.42 -2.35
C ASN A 75 -2.08 -10.16 -3.70
N LEU A 76 -3.14 -10.92 -4.03
CA LEU A 76 -3.88 -10.73 -5.28
C LEU A 76 -4.60 -9.37 -5.34
N ARG A 77 -5.22 -8.97 -4.22
CA ARG A 77 -5.86 -7.65 -4.11
C ARG A 77 -4.82 -6.54 -4.16
N SER A 78 -3.69 -6.73 -3.49
CA SER A 78 -2.57 -5.80 -3.54
C SER A 78 -2.06 -5.55 -4.96
N ILE A 79 -1.81 -6.62 -5.73
CA ILE A 79 -1.40 -6.53 -7.15
C ILE A 79 -2.45 -5.76 -7.96
N LYS A 80 -3.74 -6.07 -7.79
CA LYS A 80 -4.82 -5.39 -8.51
C LYS A 80 -4.80 -3.88 -8.24
N SER A 81 -4.69 -3.49 -6.97
CA SER A 81 -4.68 -2.08 -6.59
C SER A 81 -3.45 -1.33 -7.12
N PHE A 82 -2.25 -1.90 -7.00
CA PHE A 82 -1.06 -1.26 -7.59
C PHE A 82 -1.15 -1.14 -9.11
N LYS A 83 -1.70 -2.14 -9.80
CA LYS A 83 -1.92 -2.05 -11.25
C LYS A 83 -2.90 -0.93 -11.62
N MET A 84 -3.96 -0.74 -10.84
CA MET A 84 -4.88 0.40 -11.05
C MET A 84 -4.15 1.74 -10.89
N ALA A 85 -3.31 1.88 -9.86
CA ALA A 85 -2.51 3.09 -9.68
C ALA A 85 -1.58 3.38 -10.88
N VAL A 86 -0.95 2.34 -11.44
CA VAL A 86 -0.11 2.44 -12.64
C VAL A 86 -0.92 2.76 -13.90
N VAL A 87 -2.12 2.19 -14.05
CA VAL A 87 -3.01 2.48 -15.19
C VAL A 87 -3.46 3.95 -15.16
N ASN A 88 -3.84 4.45 -13.98
CA ASN A 88 -4.31 5.82 -13.81
C ASN A 88 -3.19 6.86 -13.96
N ASN A 89 -1.99 6.53 -13.51
CA ASN A 89 -0.80 7.35 -13.71
C ASN A 89 0.41 6.48 -14.08
N PRO A 90 0.70 6.32 -15.38
CA PRO A 90 1.83 5.52 -15.86
C PRO A 90 3.20 5.99 -15.34
N ASN A 91 3.32 7.25 -14.93
CA ASN A 91 4.56 7.84 -14.39
C ASN A 91 4.60 7.82 -12.86
N TYR A 92 3.69 7.09 -12.20
CA TYR A 92 3.64 7.04 -10.74
C TYR A 92 4.71 6.10 -10.18
N THR A 93 5.93 6.64 -10.03
CA THR A 93 7.12 5.89 -9.60
C THR A 93 6.89 5.02 -8.38
N LEU A 94 6.20 5.57 -7.36
CA LEU A 94 5.94 4.84 -6.11
C LEU A 94 5.07 3.59 -6.32
N ALA A 95 4.08 3.64 -7.22
CA ALA A 95 3.26 2.46 -7.53
C ALA A 95 4.04 1.38 -8.28
N HIS A 96 4.97 1.77 -9.16
CA HIS A 96 5.88 0.84 -9.83
C HIS A 96 6.83 0.17 -8.85
N GLU A 97 7.43 0.94 -7.94
CA GLU A 97 8.31 0.43 -6.88
C GLU A 97 7.57 -0.60 -6.01
N ASN A 98 6.41 -0.21 -5.47
CA ASN A 98 5.60 -1.09 -4.62
C ASN A 98 5.14 -2.37 -5.33
N LEU A 99 4.79 -2.28 -6.63
CA LEU A 99 4.41 -3.45 -7.43
C LEU A 99 5.59 -4.38 -7.70
N ALA A 100 6.76 -3.81 -8.04
CA ALA A 100 7.98 -4.57 -8.30
C ALA A 100 8.45 -5.31 -7.04
N ASP A 101 8.45 -4.63 -5.88
CA ASP A 101 8.82 -5.23 -4.61
C ASP A 101 7.87 -6.37 -4.20
N LEU A 102 6.58 -6.21 -4.48
CA LEU A 102 5.61 -7.28 -4.26
C LEU A 102 5.89 -8.49 -5.16
N TYR A 103 6.19 -8.28 -6.45
CA TYR A 103 6.54 -9.37 -7.34
C TYR A 103 7.82 -10.08 -6.93
N LEU A 104 8.85 -9.33 -6.52
CA LEU A 104 10.09 -9.89 -6.02
C LEU A 104 9.86 -10.75 -4.77
N PHE A 105 9.08 -10.23 -3.81
CA PHE A 105 8.72 -10.97 -2.60
C PHE A 105 8.00 -12.29 -2.91
N LEU A 106 7.02 -12.27 -3.82
CA LEU A 106 6.28 -13.46 -4.23
C LEU A 106 7.18 -14.47 -4.95
N ALA A 107 8.09 -13.99 -5.81
CA ALA A 107 9.05 -14.83 -6.50
C ALA A 107 9.97 -15.54 -5.50
N ILE A 108 10.54 -14.81 -4.53
CA ILE A 108 11.38 -15.39 -3.47
C ILE A 108 10.65 -16.52 -2.74
N GLY A 109 9.39 -16.28 -2.33
CA GLY A 109 8.57 -17.30 -1.68
C GLY A 109 8.35 -18.53 -2.55
N ALA A 110 8.01 -18.34 -3.83
CA ALA A 110 7.78 -19.43 -4.77
C ALA A 110 9.04 -20.28 -5.01
N TYR A 111 10.22 -19.66 -5.15
CA TYR A 111 11.48 -20.39 -5.30
C TYR A 111 11.86 -21.17 -4.04
N LYS A 112 11.67 -20.59 -2.85
CA LYS A 112 11.90 -21.27 -1.58
C LYS A 112 11.01 -22.50 -1.43
N GLU A 113 9.73 -22.39 -1.76
CA GLU A 113 8.80 -23.54 -1.75
C GLU A 113 9.19 -24.60 -2.77
N GLY A 114 9.65 -24.20 -3.97
CA GLY A 114 10.15 -25.12 -4.98
C GLY A 114 11.37 -25.93 -4.51
N VAL A 115 12.33 -25.28 -3.83
CA VAL A 115 13.53 -25.94 -3.28
C VAL A 115 13.19 -26.94 -2.18
N LYS A 116 12.18 -26.68 -1.34
CA LYS A 116 11.72 -27.64 -0.31
C LYS A 116 11.17 -28.94 -0.91
N ARG A 117 10.57 -28.86 -2.11
CA ARG A 117 9.89 -29.99 -2.77
C ARG A 117 10.78 -30.74 -3.76
N SER A 118 11.91 -30.17 -4.16
CA SER A 118 12.73 -30.72 -5.24
C SER A 118 14.21 -30.40 -5.04
N SER A 119 15.05 -31.39 -5.32
CA SER A 119 16.51 -31.24 -5.36
C SER A 119 17.01 -30.59 -6.66
N ASN A 120 16.20 -29.76 -7.32
CA ASN A 120 16.52 -29.14 -8.60
C ASN A 120 17.55 -28.00 -8.44
N GLU A 121 18.70 -28.13 -9.09
CA GLU A 121 19.77 -27.12 -9.01
C GLU A 121 19.38 -25.75 -9.59
N ARG A 122 18.54 -25.72 -10.63
CA ARG A 122 18.09 -24.43 -11.21
C ARG A 122 17.22 -23.66 -10.22
N LEU A 123 16.38 -24.35 -9.45
CA LEU A 123 15.59 -23.72 -8.39
C LEU A 123 16.47 -23.20 -7.26
N ARG A 124 17.46 -23.98 -6.82
CA ARG A 124 18.44 -23.56 -5.79
C ARG A 124 19.24 -22.33 -6.23
N ALA A 125 19.76 -22.33 -7.44
CA ALA A 125 20.53 -21.21 -7.99
C ALA A 125 19.69 -19.93 -8.05
N LYS A 126 18.44 -20.01 -8.54
CA LYS A 126 17.53 -18.86 -8.60
C LYS A 126 17.09 -18.38 -7.21
N SER A 127 16.77 -19.28 -6.27
CA SER A 127 16.44 -18.91 -4.88
C SER A 127 17.58 -18.13 -4.25
N ARG A 128 18.82 -18.64 -4.35
CA ARG A 128 20.01 -17.97 -3.82
C ARG A 128 20.23 -16.60 -4.46
N TYR A 129 20.04 -16.48 -5.78
CA TYR A 129 20.17 -15.20 -6.46
C TYR A 129 19.16 -14.17 -5.91
N LEU A 130 17.87 -14.54 -5.84
CA LEU A 130 16.81 -13.64 -5.41
C LEU A 130 16.92 -13.26 -3.93
N GLU A 131 17.43 -14.15 -3.07
CA GLU A 131 17.71 -13.85 -1.66
C GLU A 131 18.79 -12.78 -1.46
N ASN A 132 19.65 -12.56 -2.46
CA ASN A 132 20.69 -11.53 -2.43
C ASN A 132 20.30 -10.24 -3.18
N VAL A 133 19.11 -10.19 -3.78
CA VAL A 133 18.62 -8.94 -4.38
C VAL A 133 18.26 -7.98 -3.25
N PRO A 134 18.80 -6.74 -3.23
CA PRO A 134 18.47 -5.76 -2.22
C PRO A 134 16.95 -5.57 -2.14
N PHE A 135 16.40 -5.80 -0.95
CA PHE A 135 14.99 -5.63 -0.67
C PHE A 135 14.80 -4.32 0.09
N PHE A 136 14.22 -3.32 -0.57
CA PHE A 136 13.86 -2.07 0.09
C PHE A 136 12.49 -2.28 0.74
N SER A 137 12.48 -2.61 2.03
CA SER A 137 11.28 -3.04 2.77
C SER A 137 10.22 -1.96 2.99
N LEU A 138 10.48 -0.73 2.55
CA LEU A 138 9.61 0.40 2.80
C LEU A 138 8.51 0.46 1.74
N ARG A 139 7.50 -0.40 1.92
CA ARG A 139 6.21 -0.24 1.25
C ARG A 139 5.58 1.04 1.74
N ASN A 140 5.72 2.10 0.96
CA ASN A 140 5.40 3.44 1.43
C ASN A 140 3.95 3.78 1.10
N LEU A 141 3.24 4.25 2.13
CA LEU A 141 2.02 5.01 1.93
C LEU A 141 2.37 6.30 1.16
N ASP A 142 1.50 6.73 0.26
CA ASP A 142 1.66 8.03 -0.38
C ASP A 142 1.18 9.14 0.56
N LEU A 143 2.16 9.80 1.19
CA LEU A 143 1.95 10.88 2.15
C LEU A 143 1.98 12.29 1.52
N ARG A 144 2.04 12.43 0.18
CA ARG A 144 2.25 13.74 -0.49
C ARG A 144 1.19 14.79 -0.16
N ILE A 145 0.02 14.39 0.34
CA ILE A 145 -1.02 15.34 0.78
C ILE A 145 -0.72 15.92 2.18
N LEU A 146 0.02 15.19 3.03
CA LEU A 146 0.39 15.68 4.38
C LEU A 146 1.44 16.79 4.32
N THR A 147 2.31 16.80 3.31
CA THR A 147 3.41 17.76 3.22
C THR A 147 2.93 19.14 2.78
N LYS A 148 1.96 19.24 1.85
CA LYS A 148 1.42 20.53 1.40
C LYS A 148 0.69 21.35 2.49
N LYS A 149 0.25 20.73 3.58
CA LYS A 149 -0.48 21.42 4.67
C LYS A 149 0.40 21.82 5.86
N GLN A 150 1.69 21.49 5.83
CA GLN A 150 2.65 21.94 6.85
C GLN A 150 3.35 23.26 6.46
N GLU A 151 3.08 23.78 5.25
CA GLU A 151 3.66 25.02 4.72
C GLU A 151 2.66 26.20 4.68
N GLU A 152 1.42 26.02 5.17
CA GLU A 152 0.37 27.05 5.30
C GLU A 152 -0.12 27.14 6.75
#